data_AF-A0A9R0Z6V8-F1
#
_entry.id   AF-A0A9R0Z6V8-F1
#
_cell.length_a   1.000
_cell.length_b   1.000
_cell.length_c   1.000
_cell.angle_alpha   90.00
_cell.angle_beta   90.00
_cell.angle_gamma   90.00
#
_symmetry.space_group_name_H-M   'P 1'
#
loop_
_entity.id
_entity.type
_entity.pdbx_description
1 polymer ?
#
loop_
_entity_poly.entity_id
_entity_poly.type
_entity_poly.pdbx_seq_one_letter_code
_entity_poly.pdbx_strand_id
1 'polypeptide(L)'
;MKNFLRKLHIGDSAGDGASSPAPPLPSSKKGGGGGGGAGGHHASSGISSWLSSVAGRPHPPQPPLLAAAAAAAVETEPEELALASSIGERQAEEEETARRDERKEDRKREIEKQEKREDELEEYHMQLALEMSAREDPEAMQIEVAKQISLGSCPLQSSAAEVVAFRYWSFSALSYDDKILDGFYDIWATGGKPALRTIPSLMELHQQPFSLGAKTEAVLVNRAQDSELVDLGQKALNMAVDFRSQTSHSVGRVLIQRLAILVANHMGGPVVDPENVLLKYQNMSSSLRASIRSSVMPLGRITIGLARHRALLFKVLADNLDVPCRLVKGRQYTGSDDGALNIVKLNDVQGIHCRSHVRSWYSYCFRRCRLG
;
A
#
# COMPACT_ATOMS: atom_id res chain seq x y z
N MET A 1 -56.33 17.75 17.12
CA MET A 1 -57.33 16.78 16.59
C MET A 1 -56.58 15.46 16.41
N LYS A 2 -56.62 14.56 17.40
CA LYS A 2 -57.52 13.39 17.46
C LYS A 2 -57.45 12.52 16.19
N ASN A 3 -56.65 11.47 16.29
CA ASN A 3 -56.93 10.08 15.92
C ASN A 3 -57.70 9.80 14.61
N PHE A 4 -57.06 9.09 13.68
CA PHE A 4 -57.74 8.03 12.93
C PHE A 4 -56.92 6.73 12.94
N LEU A 5 -57.37 5.85 13.83
CA LEU A 5 -57.34 4.38 13.82
C LEU A 5 -57.75 3.84 12.42
N ARG A 6 -57.40 2.65 11.91
CA ARG A 6 -57.43 1.27 12.44
C ARG A 6 -56.84 0.37 11.31
N LYS A 7 -55.96 -0.59 11.59
CA LYS A 7 -56.25 -1.98 12.01
C LYS A 7 -56.57 -2.92 10.82
N LEU A 8 -55.64 -3.83 10.54
CA LEU A 8 -55.94 -5.23 10.21
C LEU A 8 -55.07 -6.11 11.12
N HIS A 9 -55.72 -7.10 11.71
CA HIS A 9 -55.20 -8.09 12.66
C HIS A 9 -55.16 -9.47 11.97
N ILE A 10 -54.50 -10.40 12.66
CA ILE A 10 -54.57 -11.87 12.58
C ILE A 10 -53.48 -12.51 11.69
N GLY A 11 -52.64 -13.42 12.19
CA GLY A 11 -52.70 -14.13 13.48
C GLY A 11 -51.39 -14.77 13.91
N ASP A 12 -51.35 -14.98 15.22
CA ASP A 12 -50.31 -15.65 15.98
C ASP A 12 -50.20 -17.14 15.64
N SER A 13 -48.98 -17.65 15.75
CA SER A 13 -48.76 -18.99 16.30
C SER A 13 -47.54 -18.95 17.21
N ALA A 14 -47.82 -19.12 18.50
CA ALA A 14 -46.91 -19.59 19.53
C ALA A 14 -46.21 -20.87 19.04
N GLY A 15 -45.00 -21.23 19.45
CA GLY A 15 -44.28 -20.92 20.69
C GLY A 15 -43.75 -22.25 21.20
N ASP A 16 -42.44 -22.36 21.35
CA ASP A 16 -41.66 -23.28 22.21
C ASP A 16 -40.19 -22.94 21.91
N GLY A 17 -39.31 -22.63 22.85
CA GLY A 17 -39.31 -22.88 24.28
C GLY A 17 -38.00 -23.59 24.63
N ALA A 18 -37.18 -22.92 25.44
CA ALA A 18 -35.97 -23.40 26.12
C ALA A 18 -34.67 -23.46 25.28
N SER A 19 -33.48 -23.19 25.80
CA SER A 19 -33.00 -22.47 26.98
C SER A 19 -31.49 -22.36 26.80
N SER A 20 -30.91 -21.17 26.90
CA SER A 20 -29.47 -21.00 27.14
C SER A 20 -29.12 -21.47 28.58
N PRO A 21 -27.85 -21.79 28.85
CA PRO A 21 -27.13 -20.84 29.69
C PRO A 21 -25.67 -20.61 29.27
N ALA A 22 -25.18 -19.39 29.53
CA ALA A 22 -23.76 -19.05 29.71
C ALA A 22 -23.49 -18.88 31.23
N PRO A 23 -22.28 -18.45 31.65
CA PRO A 23 -21.01 -19.16 31.76
C PRO A 23 -20.64 -19.38 33.26
N PRO A 24 -19.39 -19.78 33.59
CA PRO A 24 -18.80 -19.22 34.81
C PRO A 24 -17.35 -18.72 34.66
N LEU A 25 -17.07 -17.66 35.41
CA LEU A 25 -15.80 -17.17 35.97
C LEU A 25 -16.09 -16.91 37.47
N PRO A 26 -15.12 -16.65 38.37
CA PRO A 26 -13.67 -16.89 38.39
C PRO A 26 -13.24 -17.68 39.66
N SER A 27 -11.97 -18.08 39.77
CA SER A 27 -11.39 -18.51 41.06
C SER A 27 -10.03 -17.87 41.33
N SER A 28 -9.93 -17.24 42.49
CA SER A 28 -8.78 -16.51 43.03
C SER A 28 -7.80 -17.41 43.81
N LYS A 29 -6.60 -16.85 44.04
CA LYS A 29 -5.69 -16.98 45.21
C LYS A 29 -4.80 -18.23 45.36
N LYS A 30 -3.49 -18.02 45.21
CA LYS A 30 -2.37 -18.17 46.19
C LYS A 30 -1.06 -18.02 45.40
N GLY A 31 0.02 -17.36 45.84
CA GLY A 31 0.42 -16.82 47.13
C GLY A 31 1.92 -17.09 47.33
N GLY A 32 2.72 -16.05 47.61
CA GLY A 32 4.09 -16.09 48.16
C GLY A 32 5.20 -16.59 47.23
N GLY A 33 6.42 -16.07 47.21
CA GLY A 33 7.09 -15.06 48.02
C GLY A 33 8.61 -15.27 47.95
N GLY A 34 9.38 -14.18 47.90
CA GLY A 34 10.83 -14.09 48.20
C GLY A 34 11.78 -14.45 47.05
N GLY A 35 12.83 -13.68 46.73
CA GLY A 35 13.37 -12.45 47.32
C GLY A 35 14.76 -12.13 46.75
N GLY A 36 15.15 -10.84 46.83
CA GLY A 36 16.54 -10.33 46.81
C GLY A 36 17.21 -10.18 45.43
N GLY A 37 17.81 -9.05 45.05
CA GLY A 37 18.04 -7.78 45.75
C GLY A 37 18.94 -6.86 44.90
N ALA A 38 18.92 -5.56 45.25
CA ALA A 38 19.88 -4.48 44.97
C ALA A 38 20.15 -4.11 43.49
N GLY A 39 20.15 -2.84 43.08
CA GLY A 39 20.01 -1.57 43.78
C GLY A 39 20.26 -0.40 42.82
N GLY A 40 20.03 0.83 43.30
CA GLY A 40 20.77 2.00 42.83
C GLY A 40 20.26 2.78 41.62
N HIS A 41 19.33 3.71 41.87
CA HIS A 41 19.25 5.09 41.35
C HIS A 41 20.15 5.48 40.15
N HIS A 42 19.57 6.03 39.08
CA HIS A 42 19.66 7.46 38.73
C HIS A 42 18.89 7.82 37.44
N ALA A 43 18.48 9.09 37.44
CA ALA A 43 17.58 9.84 36.59
C ALA A 43 17.90 9.94 35.08
N SER A 44 16.80 10.05 34.30
CA SER A 44 16.49 10.95 33.17
C SER A 44 17.53 11.42 32.14
N SER A 45 17.05 11.51 30.88
CA SER A 45 17.50 12.34 29.73
C SER A 45 18.90 12.02 29.18
N GLY A 46 19.22 12.10 27.89
CA GLY A 46 18.59 12.57 26.66
C GLY A 46 19.69 12.56 25.58
N ILE A 47 19.27 12.43 24.32
CA ILE A 47 19.90 12.89 23.05
C ILE A 47 21.43 12.78 22.80
N SER A 48 21.74 12.11 21.68
CA SER A 48 22.77 12.44 20.66
C SER A 48 24.21 12.75 21.07
N SER A 49 25.15 11.89 20.64
CA SER A 49 26.37 12.25 19.89
C SER A 49 27.35 11.08 19.95
N TRP A 50 27.65 10.42 18.83
CA TRP A 50 28.83 9.57 18.62
C TRP A 50 29.14 9.50 17.13
N LEU A 51 29.78 10.55 16.62
CA LEU A 51 30.59 10.48 15.40
C LEU A 51 31.89 11.22 15.69
N SER A 52 32.97 10.47 15.99
CA SER A 52 34.37 10.89 15.79
C SER A 52 35.35 9.75 16.10
N SER A 53 36.00 9.24 15.06
CA SER A 53 37.32 8.58 15.02
C SER A 53 37.58 8.32 13.53
N VAL A 54 38.68 8.72 12.90
CA VAL A 54 40.05 8.26 13.16
C VAL A 54 41.02 9.30 12.56
N ALA A 55 42.02 9.71 13.33
CA ALA A 55 43.23 10.32 12.82
C ALA A 55 44.42 9.43 13.19
N GLY A 56 45.34 9.20 12.25
CA GLY A 56 46.67 8.69 12.56
C GLY A 56 47.34 7.94 11.41
N ARG A 57 48.29 8.60 10.73
CA ARG A 57 49.67 8.11 10.49
C ARG A 57 50.52 9.10 9.64
N PRO A 58 51.87 8.97 9.64
CA PRO A 58 52.81 10.10 9.56
C PRO A 58 53.59 10.27 8.24
N HIS A 59 54.32 11.41 8.15
CA HIS A 59 55.34 11.86 7.15
C HIS A 59 56.62 10.96 7.08
N PRO A 60 57.59 11.08 6.12
CA PRO A 60 58.28 12.31 5.59
C PRO A 60 58.74 12.18 4.08
N PRO A 61 59.77 12.89 3.49
CA PRO A 61 60.60 14.08 3.86
C PRO A 61 60.66 15.22 2.78
N GLN A 62 61.46 16.29 3.05
CA GLN A 62 61.75 17.54 2.28
C GLN A 62 63.24 17.61 1.80
N PRO A 63 63.85 18.71 1.24
CA PRO A 63 63.51 19.76 0.24
C PRO A 63 64.66 19.92 -0.83
N PRO A 64 64.92 21.05 -1.57
CA PRO A 64 65.54 22.26 -1.01
C PRO A 64 65.14 23.63 -1.63
N LEU A 65 65.63 24.66 -0.95
CA LEU A 65 65.46 26.11 -1.00
C LEU A 65 66.11 26.81 -2.20
N LEU A 66 65.65 28.03 -2.50
CA LEU A 66 66.53 29.17 -2.81
C LEU A 66 66.03 30.44 -2.09
N ALA A 67 66.87 30.93 -1.17
CA ALA A 67 66.82 32.25 -0.53
C ALA A 67 67.47 33.29 -1.46
N ALA A 68 67.12 34.58 -1.40
CA ALA A 68 67.76 35.61 -0.59
C ALA A 68 67.60 36.93 -1.40
N ALA A 69 67.59 38.16 -0.89
CA ALA A 69 67.74 38.75 0.43
C ALA A 69 67.39 40.26 0.35
N ALA A 70 67.07 40.84 1.51
CA ALA A 70 67.45 42.17 2.07
C ALA A 70 67.41 43.43 1.16
N ALA A 71 66.97 44.62 1.60
CA ALA A 71 67.07 45.20 2.94
C ALA A 71 66.13 46.43 3.07
N ALA A 72 65.83 46.73 4.33
CA ALA A 72 65.41 48.00 4.93
C ALA A 72 66.14 49.23 4.37
N ALA A 73 65.71 50.48 4.50
CA ALA A 73 64.52 51.23 4.93
C ALA A 73 64.82 52.68 4.49
N VAL A 74 63.83 53.57 4.45
CA VAL A 74 63.88 54.94 5.00
C VAL A 74 62.66 55.70 4.47
N GLU A 75 61.96 56.26 5.45
CA GLU A 75 60.81 57.16 5.45
C GLU A 75 60.99 58.40 4.54
N THR A 76 59.90 58.84 3.89
CA THR A 76 59.19 60.12 4.13
C THR A 76 58.40 60.57 2.88
N GLU A 77 57.07 60.51 3.04
CA GLU A 77 55.97 61.31 2.47
C GLU A 77 56.35 62.63 1.74
N PRO A 78 55.54 63.17 0.78
CA PRO A 78 54.09 63.33 0.99
C PRO A 78 53.14 63.26 -0.22
N GLU A 79 51.90 62.87 0.09
CA GLU A 79 50.68 63.56 -0.34
C GLU A 79 50.46 63.81 -1.85
N GLU A 80 50.23 62.76 -2.65
CA GLU A 80 49.28 62.87 -3.79
C GLU A 80 48.73 61.52 -4.32
N LEU A 81 48.78 60.43 -3.54
CA LEU A 81 48.21 59.12 -3.95
C LEU A 81 47.31 58.45 -2.90
N ALA A 82 47.20 59.02 -1.68
CA ALA A 82 46.35 58.48 -0.61
C ALA A 82 44.83 58.65 -0.87
N LEU A 83 44.46 59.60 -1.73
CA LEU A 83 43.07 59.81 -2.13
C LEU A 83 42.59 58.82 -3.21
N ALA A 84 43.49 58.26 -4.03
CA ALA A 84 43.11 57.25 -5.03
C ALA A 84 43.02 55.84 -4.42
N SER A 85 43.88 55.50 -3.46
CA SER A 85 43.88 54.18 -2.79
C SER A 85 42.67 53.98 -1.87
N SER A 86 42.30 55.01 -1.09
CA SER A 86 41.15 54.93 -0.16
C SER A 86 39.78 54.92 -0.84
N ILE A 87 39.70 55.42 -2.08
CA ILE A 87 38.49 55.32 -2.92
C ILE A 87 38.39 53.92 -3.53
N GLY A 88 39.51 53.33 -3.99
CA GLY A 88 39.53 51.96 -4.52
C GLY A 88 39.22 50.88 -3.49
N GLU A 89 39.69 51.02 -2.25
CA GLU A 89 39.37 50.09 -1.15
C GLU A 89 37.90 50.19 -0.72
N ARG A 90 37.35 51.41 -0.60
CA ARG A 90 35.91 51.59 -0.32
C ARG A 90 35.02 51.08 -1.46
N GLN A 91 35.43 51.27 -2.71
CA GLN A 91 34.72 50.73 -3.87
C GLN A 91 34.77 49.19 -3.91
N ALA A 92 35.90 48.57 -3.54
CA ALA A 92 36.02 47.12 -3.45
C ALA A 92 35.18 46.52 -2.30
N GLU A 93 35.13 47.19 -1.14
CA GLU A 93 34.28 46.79 0.00
C GLU A 93 32.78 46.96 -0.32
N GLU A 94 32.41 48.03 -1.01
CA GLU A 94 31.04 48.28 -1.46
C GLU A 94 30.61 47.26 -2.53
N GLU A 95 31.53 46.85 -3.41
CA GLU A 95 31.29 45.77 -4.37
C GLU A 95 31.19 44.39 -3.70
N GLU A 96 32.03 44.10 -2.70
CA GLU A 96 31.98 42.84 -1.94
C GLU A 96 30.70 42.73 -1.09
N THR A 97 30.27 43.83 -0.48
CA THR A 97 29.00 43.90 0.27
C THR A 97 27.80 43.76 -0.66
N ALA A 98 27.80 44.41 -1.84
CA ALA A 98 26.78 44.22 -2.86
C ALA A 98 26.69 42.75 -3.33
N ARG A 99 27.82 42.11 -3.64
CA ARG A 99 27.88 40.67 -4.00
C ARG A 99 27.37 39.77 -2.86
N ARG A 100 27.66 40.13 -1.61
CA ARG A 100 27.19 39.39 -0.44
C ARG A 100 25.69 39.53 -0.23
N ASP A 101 25.12 40.69 -0.52
CA ASP A 101 23.69 40.95 -0.40
C ASP A 101 22.90 40.32 -1.55
N GLU A 102 23.41 40.33 -2.78
CA GLU A 102 22.87 39.54 -3.90
C GLU A 102 22.80 38.05 -3.56
N ARG A 103 23.88 37.50 -2.98
CA ARG A 103 23.92 36.08 -2.58
C ARG A 103 22.94 35.74 -1.44
N LYS A 104 22.59 36.71 -0.58
CA LYS A 104 21.55 36.53 0.44
C LYS A 104 20.16 36.56 -0.19
N GLU A 105 19.94 37.49 -1.11
CA GLU A 105 18.68 37.64 -1.85
C GLU A 105 18.38 36.38 -2.68
N ASP A 106 19.38 35.82 -3.36
CA ASP A 106 19.24 34.58 -4.13
C ASP A 106 18.92 33.38 -3.23
N ARG A 107 19.58 33.26 -2.08
CA ARG A 107 19.26 32.21 -1.09
C ARG A 107 17.84 32.36 -0.55
N LYS A 108 17.37 33.58 -0.31
CA LYS A 108 16.00 33.85 0.13
C LYS A 108 14.99 33.42 -0.94
N ARG A 109 15.23 33.76 -2.22
CA ARG A 109 14.40 33.31 -3.35
C ARG A 109 14.39 31.79 -3.51
N GLU A 110 15.52 31.12 -3.27
CA GLU A 110 15.60 29.65 -3.29
C GLU A 110 14.77 29.01 -2.18
N ILE A 111 14.80 29.58 -0.97
CA ILE A 111 13.99 29.13 0.18
C ILE A 111 12.50 29.34 -0.13
N GLU A 112 12.08 30.53 -0.56
CA GLU A 112 10.67 30.80 -0.93
C GLU A 112 10.18 29.88 -2.06
N LYS A 113 11.02 29.59 -3.04
CA LYS A 113 10.71 28.63 -4.12
C LYS A 113 10.63 27.19 -3.61
N GLN A 114 11.42 26.84 -2.60
CA GLN A 114 11.37 25.54 -1.95
C GLN A 114 10.11 25.39 -1.10
N GLU A 115 9.80 26.38 -0.26
CA GLU A 115 8.57 26.45 0.54
C GLU A 115 7.34 26.36 -0.36
N LYS A 116 7.28 27.13 -1.45
CA LYS A 116 6.18 27.03 -2.41
C LYS A 116 6.02 25.63 -3.02
N ARG A 117 7.12 24.94 -3.33
CA ARG A 117 7.05 23.54 -3.81
C ARG A 117 6.58 22.59 -2.73
N GLU A 118 6.95 22.84 -1.48
CA GLU A 118 6.50 22.05 -0.33
C GLU A 118 5.00 22.26 -0.09
N ASP A 119 4.52 23.50 -0.17
CA ASP A 119 3.08 23.83 -0.09
C ASP A 119 2.29 23.16 -1.22
N GLU A 120 2.76 23.22 -2.47
CA GLU A 120 2.13 22.55 -3.63
C GLU A 120 2.08 21.01 -3.44
N LEU A 121 3.14 20.43 -2.86
CA LEU A 121 3.17 18.99 -2.54
C LEU A 121 2.24 18.65 -1.39
N GLU A 122 2.13 19.50 -0.36
CA GLU A 122 1.23 19.30 0.77
C GLU A 122 -0.24 19.39 0.34
N GLU A 123 -0.59 20.38 -0.49
CA GLU A 123 -1.92 20.51 -1.08
C GLU A 123 -2.27 19.28 -1.93
N TYR A 124 -1.33 18.83 -2.78
CA TYR A 124 -1.50 17.59 -3.55
C TYR A 124 -1.72 16.37 -2.65
N HIS A 125 -0.95 16.22 -1.57
CA HIS A 125 -1.12 15.13 -0.62
C HIS A 125 -2.45 15.21 0.14
N MET A 126 -2.89 16.41 0.52
CA MET A 126 -4.16 16.64 1.19
C MET A 126 -5.34 16.28 0.26
N GLN A 127 -5.30 16.72 -0.99
CA GLN A 127 -6.34 16.39 -1.97
C GLN A 127 -6.40 14.89 -2.23
N LEU A 128 -5.24 14.23 -2.36
CA LEU A 128 -5.16 12.78 -2.49
C LEU A 128 -5.74 12.06 -1.25
N ALA A 129 -5.44 12.54 -0.04
CA ALA A 129 -5.93 11.95 1.20
C ALA A 129 -7.46 12.08 1.35
N LEU A 130 -8.04 13.21 0.95
CA LEU A 130 -9.49 13.42 0.93
C LEU A 130 -10.17 12.48 -0.06
N GLU A 131 -9.63 12.36 -1.28
CA GLU A 131 -10.17 11.44 -2.29
C GLU A 131 -10.08 9.98 -1.82
N MET A 132 -8.96 9.59 -1.22
CA MET A 132 -8.79 8.26 -0.63
C MET A 132 -9.78 8.01 0.50
N SER A 133 -10.01 8.99 1.37
CA SER A 133 -10.96 8.88 2.48
C SER A 133 -12.38 8.66 1.97
N ALA A 134 -12.80 9.39 0.93
CA ALA A 134 -14.11 9.22 0.31
C ALA A 134 -14.29 7.83 -0.33
N ARG A 135 -13.25 7.28 -0.95
CA ARG A 135 -13.27 5.93 -1.54
C ARG A 135 -13.21 4.80 -0.50
N GLU A 136 -12.64 5.07 0.67
CA GLU A 136 -12.48 4.10 1.75
C GLU A 136 -13.62 4.13 2.79
N ASP A 137 -14.51 5.12 2.72
CA ASP A 137 -15.72 5.19 3.55
C ASP A 137 -16.75 4.13 3.10
N PRO A 138 -17.02 3.09 3.92
CA PRO A 138 -17.96 2.02 3.56
C PRO A 138 -19.38 2.52 3.31
N GLU A 139 -19.85 3.54 4.04
CA GLU A 139 -21.22 4.04 3.94
C GLU A 139 -21.41 4.87 2.67
N ALA A 140 -20.51 5.81 2.39
CA ALA A 140 -20.50 6.55 1.13
C ALA A 140 -20.36 5.63 -0.09
N MET A 141 -19.49 4.61 -0.01
CA MET A 141 -19.34 3.61 -1.05
C MET A 141 -20.65 2.86 -1.31
N GLN A 142 -21.36 2.42 -0.26
CA GLN A 142 -22.64 1.74 -0.40
C GLN A 142 -23.71 2.64 -1.04
N ILE A 143 -23.78 3.92 -0.64
CA ILE A 143 -24.71 4.89 -1.21
C ILE A 143 -24.42 5.10 -2.69
N GLU A 144 -23.15 5.27 -3.07
CA GLU A 144 -22.79 5.49 -4.47
C GLU A 144 -23.00 4.22 -5.32
N VAL A 145 -22.72 3.03 -4.78
CA VAL A 145 -23.11 1.75 -5.42
C VAL A 145 -24.62 1.70 -5.64
N ALA A 146 -25.42 1.95 -4.60
CA ALA A 146 -26.88 1.92 -4.69
C ALA A 146 -27.42 2.94 -5.70
N LYS A 147 -26.82 4.14 -5.74
CA LYS A 147 -27.12 5.17 -6.73
C LYS A 147 -26.81 4.68 -8.14
N GLN A 148 -25.63 4.11 -8.37
CA GLN A 148 -25.24 3.62 -9.69
C GLN A 148 -26.08 2.42 -10.15
N ILE A 149 -26.45 1.52 -9.23
CA ILE A 149 -27.41 0.44 -9.50
C ILE A 149 -28.76 1.05 -9.90
N SER A 150 -29.25 2.05 -9.15
CA SER A 150 -30.52 2.73 -9.44
C SER A 150 -30.49 3.50 -10.77
N LEU A 151 -29.31 3.98 -11.18
CA LEU A 151 -29.09 4.63 -12.48
C LEU A 151 -28.87 3.63 -13.63
N GLY A 152 -28.89 2.32 -13.36
CA GLY A 152 -28.78 1.26 -14.37
C GLY A 152 -27.34 0.90 -14.78
N SER A 153 -26.32 1.31 -14.03
CA SER A 153 -24.90 0.99 -14.29
C SER A 153 -24.52 -0.45 -13.91
N CYS A 154 -25.43 -1.16 -13.24
CA CYS A 154 -25.34 -2.59 -12.90
C CYS A 154 -26.71 -3.24 -13.21
N PRO A 155 -26.77 -4.42 -13.83
CA PRO A 155 -28.04 -5.07 -14.18
C PRO A 155 -28.92 -5.33 -12.95
N LEU A 156 -30.24 -5.12 -13.08
CA LEU A 156 -31.22 -5.24 -11.97
C LEU A 156 -31.37 -6.69 -11.43
N GLN A 157 -30.81 -7.69 -12.12
CA GLN A 157 -30.83 -9.11 -11.76
C GLN A 157 -29.44 -9.65 -11.36
N SER A 158 -28.51 -8.76 -11.02
CA SER A 158 -27.13 -9.14 -10.70
C SER A 158 -27.06 -10.01 -9.45
N SER A 159 -26.28 -11.09 -9.51
CA SER A 159 -26.00 -11.92 -8.34
C SER A 159 -25.19 -11.13 -7.29
N ALA A 160 -25.17 -11.60 -6.03
CA ALA A 160 -24.36 -10.96 -4.99
C ALA A 160 -22.88 -10.83 -5.39
N ALA A 161 -22.34 -11.82 -6.12
CA ALA A 161 -20.97 -11.79 -6.61
C ALA A 161 -20.74 -10.73 -7.69
N GLU A 162 -21.72 -10.52 -8.56
CA GLU A 162 -21.69 -9.47 -9.60
C GLU A 162 -21.80 -8.07 -9.00
N VAL A 163 -22.57 -7.90 -7.90
CA VAL A 163 -22.61 -6.63 -7.16
C VAL A 163 -21.25 -6.30 -6.54
N VAL A 164 -20.57 -7.31 -5.97
CA VAL A 164 -19.21 -7.16 -5.43
C VAL A 164 -18.21 -6.84 -6.56
N ALA A 165 -18.34 -7.49 -7.72
CA ALA A 165 -17.54 -7.23 -8.92
C ALA A 165 -17.73 -5.79 -9.43
N PHE A 166 -18.98 -5.35 -9.55
CA PHE A 166 -19.34 -3.98 -9.93
C PHE A 166 -18.72 -2.97 -8.97
N ARG A 167 -18.84 -3.21 -7.66
CA ARG A 167 -18.24 -2.33 -6.65
C ARG A 167 -16.72 -2.28 -6.77
N TYR A 168 -16.05 -3.42 -6.93
CA TYR A 168 -14.59 -3.42 -7.15
C TYR A 168 -14.20 -2.69 -8.44
N TRP A 169 -15.00 -2.83 -9.50
CA TRP A 169 -14.80 -2.17 -10.78
C TRP A 169 -14.91 -0.64 -10.64
N SER A 170 -15.98 -0.14 -10.03
CA SER A 170 -16.27 1.29 -9.85
C SER A 170 -15.32 1.98 -8.88
N PHE A 171 -15.11 1.40 -7.69
CA PHE A 171 -14.42 2.08 -6.58
C PHE A 171 -12.95 1.71 -6.47
N SER A 172 -12.50 0.71 -7.21
CA SER A 172 -11.11 0.25 -7.13
C SER A 172 -10.72 -0.28 -5.75
N ALA A 173 -11.69 -0.69 -4.93
CA ALA A 173 -11.47 -1.20 -3.59
C ALA A 173 -12.54 -2.22 -3.18
N LEU A 174 -12.17 -3.15 -2.32
CA LEU A 174 -13.04 -3.99 -1.50
C LEU A 174 -12.60 -3.85 -0.04
N SER A 175 -13.57 -3.63 0.84
CA SER A 175 -13.37 -3.46 2.27
C SER A 175 -13.04 -4.79 2.98
N TYR A 176 -12.87 -4.75 4.31
CA TYR A 176 -12.56 -5.95 5.10
C TYR A 176 -13.76 -6.90 5.19
N ASP A 177 -14.97 -6.37 5.11
CA ASP A 177 -16.23 -7.12 5.22
C ASP A 177 -16.68 -7.66 3.85
N ASP A 178 -16.09 -7.16 2.77
CA ASP A 178 -16.39 -7.61 1.42
C ASP A 178 -15.70 -8.94 1.13
N LYS A 179 -16.49 -10.00 1.01
CA LYS A 179 -16.00 -11.34 0.61
C LYS A 179 -16.13 -11.55 -0.90
N ILE A 180 -15.12 -12.16 -1.51
CA ILE A 180 -15.19 -12.58 -2.90
C ILE A 180 -15.92 -13.91 -3.01
N LEU A 181 -17.04 -13.89 -3.74
CA LEU A 181 -17.93 -15.03 -3.94
C LEU A 181 -17.72 -15.66 -5.33
N ASP A 182 -18.18 -16.91 -5.51
CA ASP A 182 -18.22 -17.54 -6.82
C ASP A 182 -19.17 -16.77 -7.75
N GLY A 183 -18.71 -16.48 -8.97
CA GLY A 183 -19.36 -15.57 -9.92
C GLY A 183 -18.75 -14.17 -9.94
N PHE A 184 -17.85 -13.82 -9.02
CA PHE A 184 -17.12 -12.55 -9.05
C PHE A 184 -16.16 -12.55 -10.24
N TYR A 185 -16.05 -11.42 -10.94
CA TYR A 185 -15.07 -11.24 -11.99
C TYR A 185 -14.44 -9.84 -11.96
N ASP A 186 -13.18 -9.76 -12.38
CA ASP A 186 -12.47 -8.49 -12.57
C ASP A 186 -12.19 -8.29 -14.07
N ILE A 187 -12.54 -7.13 -14.60
CA ILE A 187 -12.33 -6.77 -16.00
C ILE A 187 -11.10 -5.89 -16.13
N TRP A 188 -10.21 -6.27 -17.04
CA TRP A 188 -9.09 -5.45 -17.47
C TRP A 188 -9.15 -5.17 -18.97
N ALA A 189 -8.94 -3.92 -19.37
CA ALA A 189 -8.79 -3.56 -20.78
C ALA A 189 -7.38 -3.03 -21.07
N THR A 190 -6.74 -3.60 -22.08
CA THR A 190 -5.47 -3.14 -22.63
C THR A 190 -5.70 -1.86 -23.43
N GLY A 191 -5.07 -0.75 -23.00
CA GLY A 191 -5.22 0.58 -23.60
C GLY A 191 -5.89 1.63 -22.70
N GLY A 192 -6.05 1.35 -21.41
CA GLY A 192 -6.66 2.25 -20.41
C GLY A 192 -7.98 1.71 -19.87
N LYS A 193 -8.53 2.34 -18.83
CA LYS A 193 -9.89 2.02 -18.36
C LYS A 193 -10.83 2.13 -19.55
N PRO A 194 -11.60 1.07 -19.88
CA PRO A 194 -12.52 1.17 -20.99
C PRO A 194 -13.54 2.25 -20.63
N ALA A 195 -13.87 3.14 -21.56
CA ALA A 195 -14.85 4.23 -21.37
C ALA A 195 -16.30 3.69 -21.24
N LEU A 196 -16.46 2.51 -20.67
CA LEU A 196 -17.71 1.83 -20.46
C LEU A 196 -18.42 2.51 -19.29
N ARG A 197 -19.64 2.96 -19.54
CA ARG A 197 -20.53 3.52 -18.52
C ARG A 197 -21.10 2.45 -17.58
N THR A 198 -21.05 1.19 -18.00
CA THR A 198 -21.66 0.03 -17.34
C THR A 198 -20.66 -1.11 -17.37
N ILE A 199 -20.57 -1.89 -16.28
CA ILE A 199 -19.80 -3.13 -16.29
C ILE A 199 -20.49 -4.16 -17.21
N PRO A 200 -19.80 -4.75 -18.20
CA PRO A 200 -20.33 -5.88 -18.96
C PRO A 200 -20.71 -7.02 -18.02
N SER A 201 -21.88 -7.61 -18.21
CA SER A 201 -22.31 -8.79 -17.46
C SER A 201 -21.45 -10.00 -17.80
N LEU A 202 -21.40 -10.98 -16.88
CA LEU A 202 -20.64 -12.20 -17.12
C LEU A 202 -21.18 -12.97 -18.33
N MET A 203 -22.50 -12.96 -18.55
CA MET A 203 -23.13 -13.59 -19.70
C MET A 203 -22.67 -12.95 -21.03
N GLU A 204 -22.66 -11.62 -21.11
CA GLU A 204 -22.19 -10.90 -22.30
C GLU A 204 -20.72 -11.21 -22.61
N LEU A 205 -19.87 -11.26 -21.58
CA LEU A 205 -18.45 -11.60 -21.75
C LEU A 205 -18.27 -13.03 -22.29
N HIS A 206 -19.10 -13.98 -21.87
CA HIS A 206 -19.07 -15.35 -22.40
C HIS A 206 -19.63 -15.47 -23.82
N GLN A 207 -20.61 -14.65 -24.18
CA GLN A 207 -21.22 -14.66 -25.52
C GLN A 207 -20.39 -13.93 -26.58
N GLN A 208 -19.40 -13.15 -26.16
CA GLN A 208 -18.55 -12.41 -27.09
C GLN A 208 -17.77 -13.38 -28.01
N PRO A 209 -17.73 -13.13 -29.34
CA PRO A 209 -16.97 -13.96 -30.26
C PRO A 209 -15.50 -14.00 -29.84
N PHE A 210 -14.96 -15.21 -29.70
CA PHE A 210 -13.55 -15.40 -29.37
C PHE A 210 -12.66 -14.72 -30.41
N SER A 211 -11.90 -13.73 -29.97
CA SER A 211 -10.88 -13.05 -30.76
C SER A 211 -9.57 -13.02 -29.99
N LEU A 212 -8.50 -13.54 -30.60
CA LEU A 212 -7.17 -13.57 -29.99
C LEU A 212 -6.64 -12.15 -29.70
N GLY A 213 -7.08 -11.16 -30.49
CA GLY A 213 -6.77 -9.74 -30.33
C GLY A 213 -7.75 -8.93 -29.47
N ALA A 214 -8.65 -9.59 -28.73
CA ALA A 214 -9.56 -8.90 -27.83
C ALA A 214 -8.77 -8.05 -26.81
N LYS A 215 -9.09 -6.76 -26.74
CA LYS A 215 -8.44 -5.82 -25.81
C LYS A 215 -8.97 -5.93 -24.38
N THR A 216 -10.08 -6.64 -24.18
CA THR A 216 -10.69 -6.82 -22.86
C THR A 216 -10.47 -8.26 -22.41
N GLU A 217 -9.88 -8.42 -21.24
CA GLU A 217 -9.70 -9.68 -20.53
C GLU A 217 -10.53 -9.63 -19.25
N ALA A 218 -11.14 -10.74 -18.87
CA ALA A 218 -11.83 -10.86 -17.59
C ALA A 218 -11.27 -12.04 -16.81
N VAL A 219 -11.13 -11.89 -15.50
CA VAL A 219 -10.68 -12.96 -14.60
C VAL A 219 -11.85 -13.35 -13.71
N LEU A 220 -12.28 -14.60 -13.79
CA LEU A 220 -13.44 -15.14 -13.08
C LEU A 220 -13.02 -15.97 -11.87
N VAL A 221 -13.70 -15.75 -10.75
CA VAL A 221 -13.65 -16.58 -9.56
C VAL A 221 -14.87 -17.49 -9.58
N ASN A 222 -14.67 -18.78 -9.83
CA ASN A 222 -15.74 -19.77 -9.79
C ASN A 222 -15.19 -21.17 -9.50
N ARG A 223 -15.23 -21.59 -8.24
CA ARG A 223 -14.70 -22.88 -7.78
C ARG A 223 -15.37 -24.08 -8.46
N ALA A 224 -16.65 -23.97 -8.85
CA ALA A 224 -17.37 -25.05 -9.51
C ALA A 224 -16.81 -25.38 -10.91
N GLN A 225 -16.10 -24.44 -11.53
CA GLN A 225 -15.54 -24.56 -12.88
C GLN A 225 -13.99 -24.46 -12.89
N ASP A 226 -13.37 -24.39 -11.71
CA ASP A 226 -11.93 -24.12 -11.56
C ASP A 226 -11.32 -25.04 -10.49
N SER A 227 -10.90 -26.23 -10.92
CA SER A 227 -10.27 -27.23 -10.03
C SER A 227 -8.95 -26.74 -9.43
N GLU A 228 -8.18 -25.93 -10.16
CA GLU A 228 -6.93 -25.36 -9.67
C GLU A 228 -7.20 -24.40 -8.50
N LEU A 229 -8.28 -23.62 -8.58
CA LEU A 229 -8.69 -22.74 -7.48
C LEU A 229 -9.15 -23.53 -6.25
N VAL A 230 -9.84 -24.66 -6.45
CA VAL A 230 -10.22 -25.57 -5.35
C VAL A 230 -8.97 -26.14 -4.67
N ASP A 231 -8.00 -26.61 -5.44
CA ASP A 231 -6.74 -27.17 -4.91
C ASP A 231 -5.93 -26.13 -4.13
N LEU A 232 -5.88 -24.88 -4.62
CA LEU A 232 -5.24 -23.77 -3.92
C LEU A 232 -5.96 -23.46 -2.61
N GLY A 233 -7.29 -23.47 -2.60
CA GLY A 233 -8.11 -23.35 -1.40
C GLY A 233 -7.79 -24.42 -0.36
N GLN A 234 -7.69 -25.68 -0.81
CA GLN A 234 -7.36 -26.80 0.07
C GLN A 234 -5.94 -26.71 0.63
N LYS A 235 -4.95 -26.33 -0.19
CA LYS A 235 -3.57 -26.07 0.27
C LYS A 235 -3.53 -24.97 1.32
N ALA A 236 -4.28 -23.89 1.11
CA ALA A 236 -4.39 -22.79 2.07
C ALA A 236 -5.01 -23.24 3.39
N LEU A 237 -6.08 -24.03 3.34
CA LEU A 237 -6.74 -24.60 4.52
C LEU A 237 -5.80 -25.50 5.31
N ASN A 238 -5.08 -26.41 4.65
CA ASN A 238 -4.12 -27.29 5.30
C ASN A 238 -3.04 -26.48 6.03
N MET A 239 -2.49 -25.44 5.40
CA MET A 239 -1.51 -24.55 6.06
C MET A 239 -2.07 -23.85 7.29
N ALA A 240 -3.35 -23.45 7.28
CA ALA A 240 -4.01 -22.80 8.41
C ALA A 240 -4.24 -23.78 9.58
N VAL A 241 -4.66 -25.01 9.27
CA VAL A 241 -4.82 -26.09 10.27
C VAL A 241 -3.47 -26.44 10.90
N ASP A 242 -2.43 -26.63 10.09
CA ASP A 242 -1.07 -26.91 10.57
C ASP A 242 -0.57 -25.78 11.48
N PHE A 243 -0.78 -24.52 11.08
CA PHE A 243 -0.37 -23.37 11.88
C PHE A 243 -1.09 -23.30 13.23
N ARG A 244 -2.42 -23.54 13.25
CA ARG A 244 -3.22 -23.56 14.48
C ARG A 244 -2.81 -24.70 15.42
N SER A 245 -2.35 -25.83 14.88
CA SER A 245 -1.87 -26.96 15.70
C SER A 245 -0.54 -26.65 16.42
N GLN A 246 0.29 -25.79 15.83
CA GLN A 246 1.63 -25.46 16.34
C GLN A 246 1.64 -24.23 17.25
N THR A 247 0.64 -23.36 17.18
CA THR A 247 0.63 -22.07 17.89
C THR A 247 -0.76 -21.69 18.40
N SER A 248 -0.84 -21.19 19.63
CA SER A 248 -2.10 -20.87 20.33
C SER A 248 -2.60 -19.43 20.16
N HIS A 249 -1.97 -18.60 19.33
CA HIS A 249 -2.26 -17.15 19.25
C HIS A 249 -2.49 -16.65 17.81
N SER A 250 -3.60 -15.91 17.62
CA SER A 250 -4.04 -15.05 16.49
C SER A 250 -3.74 -15.49 15.05
N VAL A 251 -4.25 -14.75 14.04
CA VAL A 251 -3.83 -14.97 12.66
C VAL A 251 -2.35 -14.60 12.56
N GLY A 252 -1.51 -15.62 12.57
CA GLY A 252 -0.07 -15.41 12.59
C GLY A 252 0.41 -14.75 11.32
N ARG A 253 1.28 -13.75 11.47
CA ARG A 253 2.07 -13.17 10.38
C ARG A 253 2.73 -14.25 9.50
N VAL A 254 3.09 -15.39 10.10
CA VAL A 254 3.63 -16.56 9.41
C VAL A 254 2.63 -17.21 8.45
N LEU A 255 1.36 -17.40 8.86
CA LEU A 255 0.31 -17.93 7.99
C LEU A 255 0.10 -17.03 6.77
N ILE A 256 0.01 -15.72 7.00
CA ILE A 256 -0.14 -14.72 5.93
C ILE A 256 1.05 -14.76 4.96
N GLN A 257 2.27 -14.88 5.49
CA GLN A 257 3.47 -15.01 4.67
C GLN A 257 3.45 -16.30 3.83
N ARG A 258 3.07 -17.44 4.43
CA ARG A 258 2.94 -18.71 3.71
C ARG A 258 1.87 -18.64 2.62
N LEU A 259 0.76 -17.95 2.88
CA LEU A 259 -0.28 -17.72 1.90
C LEU A 259 0.22 -16.88 0.72
N ALA A 260 0.95 -15.79 0.99
CA ALA A 260 1.55 -14.97 -0.04
C ALA A 260 2.57 -15.76 -0.89
N ILE A 261 3.36 -16.65 -0.27
CA ILE A 261 4.29 -17.53 -0.97
C ILE A 261 3.55 -18.54 -1.83
N LEU A 262 2.46 -19.16 -1.35
CA LEU A 262 1.64 -20.07 -2.14
C LEU A 262 1.12 -19.38 -3.42
N VAL A 263 0.55 -18.18 -3.27
CA VAL A 263 0.06 -17.37 -4.40
C VAL A 263 1.20 -17.03 -5.36
N ALA A 264 2.35 -16.58 -4.83
CA ALA A 264 3.49 -16.22 -5.66
C ALA A 264 4.00 -17.41 -6.46
N ASN A 265 4.17 -18.57 -5.82
CA ASN A 265 4.65 -19.80 -6.47
C ASN A 265 3.69 -20.29 -7.56
N HIS A 266 2.38 -20.24 -7.30
CA HIS A 266 1.36 -20.59 -8.28
C HIS A 266 1.41 -19.69 -9.53
N MET A 267 1.68 -18.40 -9.33
CA MET A 267 1.62 -17.37 -10.36
C MET A 267 2.99 -16.99 -10.95
N GLY A 268 3.95 -17.90 -10.96
CA GLY A 268 5.23 -17.74 -11.65
C GLY A 268 6.41 -17.36 -10.75
N GLY A 269 6.26 -17.47 -9.44
CA GLY A 269 7.31 -17.24 -8.45
C GLY A 269 7.59 -15.76 -8.16
N PRO A 270 8.74 -15.46 -7.52
CA PRO A 270 9.18 -14.09 -7.26
C PRO A 270 9.40 -13.28 -8.56
N VAL A 271 9.04 -11.99 -8.54
CA VAL A 271 9.24 -11.09 -9.68
C VAL A 271 10.57 -10.36 -9.53
N VAL A 272 11.48 -10.58 -10.48
CA VAL A 272 12.79 -9.87 -10.55
C VAL A 272 12.76 -8.76 -11.58
N ASP A 273 12.15 -9.03 -12.73
CA ASP A 273 12.02 -8.10 -13.85
C ASP A 273 10.53 -7.98 -14.23
N PRO A 274 9.88 -6.82 -13.95
CA PRO A 274 8.48 -6.60 -14.26
C PRO A 274 8.13 -6.78 -15.73
N GLU A 275 9.02 -6.39 -16.65
CA GLU A 275 8.69 -6.39 -18.09
C GLU A 275 8.79 -7.79 -18.68
N ASN A 276 9.72 -8.58 -18.19
CA ASN A 276 9.77 -10.01 -18.49
C ASN A 276 8.51 -10.74 -18.00
N VAL A 277 8.02 -10.40 -16.80
CA VAL A 277 6.78 -10.98 -16.27
C VAL A 277 5.57 -10.56 -17.10
N LEU A 278 5.51 -9.32 -17.58
CA LEU A 278 4.46 -8.86 -18.49
C LEU A 278 4.46 -9.65 -19.81
N LEU A 279 5.62 -9.83 -20.43
CA LEU A 279 5.75 -10.63 -21.66
C LEU A 279 5.34 -12.10 -21.45
N LYS A 280 5.79 -12.71 -20.35
CA LYS A 280 5.39 -14.09 -19.99
C LYS A 280 3.89 -14.19 -19.74
N TYR A 281 3.30 -13.21 -19.07
CA TYR A 281 1.86 -13.13 -18.86
C TYR A 281 1.11 -13.05 -20.20
N GLN A 282 1.52 -12.18 -21.12
CA GLN A 282 0.86 -12.03 -22.42
C GLN A 282 0.88 -13.34 -23.23
N ASN A 283 2.01 -14.06 -23.21
CA ASN A 283 2.11 -15.38 -23.85
C ASN A 283 1.18 -16.39 -23.18
N MET A 284 1.23 -16.50 -21.85
CA MET A 284 0.37 -17.39 -21.07
C MET A 284 -1.12 -17.07 -21.27
N SER A 285 -1.52 -15.79 -21.19
CA SER A 285 -2.92 -15.37 -21.36
C SER A 285 -3.41 -15.66 -22.77
N SER A 286 -2.59 -15.45 -23.79
CA SER A 286 -2.93 -15.76 -25.18
C SER A 286 -3.13 -17.26 -25.39
N SER A 287 -2.23 -18.10 -24.86
CA SER A 287 -2.37 -19.57 -24.89
C SER A 287 -3.59 -20.07 -24.12
N LEU A 288 -3.82 -19.54 -22.92
CA LEU A 288 -4.96 -19.93 -22.08
C LEU A 288 -6.28 -19.55 -22.75
N ARG A 289 -6.42 -18.31 -23.22
CA ARG A 289 -7.60 -17.82 -23.94
C ARG A 289 -7.86 -18.63 -25.21
N ALA A 290 -6.82 -19.00 -25.97
CA ALA A 290 -6.94 -19.87 -27.13
C ALA A 290 -7.42 -21.28 -26.77
N SER A 291 -6.93 -21.86 -25.67
CA SER A 291 -7.33 -23.18 -25.18
C SER A 291 -8.80 -23.21 -24.73
N ILE A 292 -9.26 -22.21 -23.98
CA ILE A 292 -10.63 -22.15 -23.46
C ILE A 292 -11.62 -21.48 -24.43
N ARG A 293 -11.11 -20.87 -25.51
CA ARG A 293 -11.87 -20.09 -26.50
C ARG A 293 -12.75 -18.99 -25.86
N SER A 294 -12.23 -18.30 -24.86
CA SER A 294 -12.93 -17.24 -24.13
C SER A 294 -11.97 -16.13 -23.70
N SER A 295 -12.49 -14.90 -23.56
CA SER A 295 -11.79 -13.77 -22.92
C SER A 295 -11.88 -13.83 -21.38
N VAL A 296 -12.77 -14.66 -20.85
CA VAL A 296 -12.97 -14.90 -19.42
C VAL A 296 -12.07 -16.06 -18.98
N MET A 297 -11.04 -15.75 -18.20
CA MET A 297 -10.07 -16.72 -17.69
C MET A 297 -10.41 -17.11 -16.25
N PRO A 298 -10.44 -18.41 -15.91
CA PRO A 298 -10.52 -18.86 -14.52
C PRO A 298 -9.27 -18.44 -13.74
N LEU A 299 -9.46 -17.87 -12.54
CA LEU A 299 -8.36 -17.33 -11.72
C LEU A 299 -7.30 -18.38 -11.37
N GLY A 300 -7.71 -19.60 -11.03
CA GLY A 300 -6.82 -20.71 -10.68
C GLY A 300 -5.96 -21.17 -11.85
N ARG A 301 -6.37 -20.93 -13.09
CA ARG A 301 -5.61 -21.32 -14.29
C ARG A 301 -4.56 -20.28 -14.72
N ILE A 302 -4.49 -19.12 -14.07
CA ILE A 302 -3.47 -18.10 -14.33
C ILE A 302 -2.17 -18.52 -13.62
N THR A 303 -1.25 -19.15 -14.36
CA THR A 303 0.02 -19.66 -13.82
C THR A 303 1.17 -18.64 -13.87
N ILE A 304 1.02 -17.56 -14.63
CA ILE A 304 1.91 -16.41 -14.61
C ILE A 304 1.06 -15.18 -14.33
N GLY A 305 1.11 -14.64 -13.12
CA GLY A 305 0.21 -13.55 -12.69
C GLY A 305 0.93 -12.22 -12.51
N LEU A 306 0.28 -11.14 -12.95
CA LEU A 306 0.64 -9.75 -12.60
C LEU A 306 0.20 -9.44 -11.16
N ALA A 307 0.58 -8.25 -10.66
CA ALA A 307 0.23 -7.79 -9.32
C ALA A 307 -1.28 -7.90 -9.03
N ARG A 308 -2.13 -7.50 -9.99
CA ARG A 308 -3.60 -7.60 -9.87
C ARG A 308 -4.12 -9.04 -9.68
N HIS A 309 -3.61 -10.00 -10.46
CA HIS A 309 -4.04 -11.39 -10.37
C HIS A 309 -3.59 -12.01 -9.04
N ARG A 310 -2.36 -11.71 -8.62
CA ARG A 310 -1.81 -12.17 -7.33
C ARG A 310 -2.59 -11.59 -6.15
N ALA A 311 -2.91 -10.30 -6.21
CA ALA A 311 -3.70 -9.66 -5.17
C ALA A 311 -5.12 -10.27 -5.10
N LEU A 312 -5.77 -10.49 -6.25
CA LEU A 312 -7.09 -11.12 -6.31
C LEU A 312 -7.07 -12.56 -5.75
N LEU A 313 -6.12 -13.39 -6.16
CA LEU A 313 -5.99 -14.76 -5.64
C LEU A 313 -5.71 -14.78 -4.13
N PHE A 314 -4.82 -13.90 -3.65
CA PHE A 314 -4.59 -13.78 -2.22
C PHE A 314 -5.88 -13.41 -1.47
N LYS A 315 -6.67 -12.46 -1.98
CA LYS A 315 -7.94 -12.06 -1.36
C LYS A 315 -8.92 -13.23 -1.30
N VAL A 316 -9.08 -13.98 -2.39
CA VAL A 316 -9.94 -15.17 -2.44
C VAL A 316 -9.53 -16.21 -1.39
N LEU A 317 -8.23 -16.50 -1.29
CA LEU A 317 -7.75 -17.48 -0.31
C LEU A 317 -7.84 -16.97 1.13
N ALA A 318 -7.57 -15.67 1.36
CA ALA A 318 -7.71 -15.05 2.66
C ALA A 318 -9.18 -15.05 3.13
N ASP A 319 -10.11 -14.81 2.22
CA ASP A 319 -11.55 -14.85 2.50
C ASP A 319 -12.02 -16.23 2.93
N ASN A 320 -11.52 -17.29 2.30
CA ASN A 320 -11.80 -18.69 2.66
C ASN A 320 -11.28 -19.06 4.06
N LEU A 321 -10.26 -18.36 4.56
CA LEU A 321 -9.63 -18.59 5.86
C LEU A 321 -10.05 -17.58 6.93
N ASP A 322 -11.00 -16.70 6.61
CA ASP A 322 -11.42 -15.58 7.45
C ASP A 322 -10.27 -14.68 7.93
N VAL A 323 -9.25 -14.52 7.08
CA VAL A 323 -8.18 -13.55 7.29
C VAL A 323 -8.68 -12.17 6.85
N PRO A 324 -8.84 -11.20 7.75
CA PRO A 324 -9.38 -9.89 7.41
C PRO A 324 -8.39 -9.13 6.53
N CYS A 325 -8.75 -8.92 5.27
CA CYS A 325 -7.99 -8.07 4.37
C CYS A 325 -8.86 -7.28 3.40
N ARG A 326 -8.35 -6.12 2.99
CA ARG A 326 -8.90 -5.28 1.90
C ARG A 326 -8.13 -5.55 0.63
N LEU A 327 -8.79 -5.41 -0.52
CA LEU A 327 -8.19 -5.43 -1.85
C LEU A 327 -8.33 -4.05 -2.48
N VAL A 328 -7.23 -3.42 -2.90
CA VAL A 328 -7.24 -2.08 -3.50
C VAL A 328 -6.44 -2.05 -4.79
N LYS A 329 -6.90 -1.26 -5.78
CA LYS A 329 -6.22 -1.05 -7.07
C LYS A 329 -6.01 0.44 -7.36
N GLY A 330 -5.02 0.72 -8.20
CA GLY A 330 -4.72 2.06 -8.69
C GLY A 330 -3.41 2.64 -8.16
N ARG A 331 -2.89 3.61 -8.93
CA ARG A 331 -1.56 4.21 -8.78
C ARG A 331 -1.29 4.76 -7.38
N GLN A 332 -2.32 5.27 -6.70
CA GLN A 332 -2.18 5.81 -5.34
C GLN A 332 -1.70 4.77 -4.32
N TYR A 333 -1.95 3.48 -4.55
CA TYR A 333 -1.51 2.40 -3.67
C TYR A 333 -0.25 1.69 -4.17
N THR A 334 -0.10 1.59 -5.48
CA THR A 334 0.83 0.66 -6.14
C THR A 334 1.94 1.34 -6.93
N GLY A 335 1.79 2.64 -7.22
CA GLY A 335 2.60 3.37 -8.19
C GLY A 335 2.26 3.06 -9.66
N SER A 336 1.31 2.15 -9.93
CA SER A 336 0.89 1.78 -11.29
C SER A 336 -0.63 1.69 -11.43
N ASP A 337 -1.16 2.12 -12.56
CA ASP A 337 -2.60 2.13 -12.83
C ASP A 337 -3.20 0.72 -12.93
N ASP A 338 -2.37 -0.29 -13.21
CA ASP A 338 -2.74 -1.70 -13.33
C ASP A 338 -2.39 -2.54 -12.09
N GLY A 339 -1.80 -1.92 -11.07
CA GLY A 339 -1.41 -2.58 -9.84
C GLY A 339 -2.59 -2.76 -8.88
N ALA A 340 -2.58 -3.87 -8.14
CA ALA A 340 -3.44 -4.05 -6.97
C ALA A 340 -2.63 -4.67 -5.82
N LEU A 341 -3.11 -4.49 -4.59
CA LEU A 341 -2.51 -5.05 -3.38
C LEU A 341 -3.56 -5.39 -2.33
N ASN A 342 -3.16 -6.22 -1.36
CA ASN A 342 -3.96 -6.48 -0.18
C ASN A 342 -3.41 -5.77 1.06
N ILE A 343 -4.32 -5.27 1.89
CA ILE A 343 -4.03 -4.73 3.22
C ILE A 343 -4.63 -5.67 4.24
N VAL A 344 -3.80 -6.34 5.03
CA VAL A 344 -4.22 -7.36 6.00
C VAL A 344 -4.22 -6.77 7.41
N LYS A 345 -5.30 -7.00 8.17
CA LYS A 345 -5.38 -6.60 9.57
C LYS A 345 -4.80 -7.72 10.45
N LEU A 346 -3.77 -7.38 11.23
CA LEU A 346 -3.20 -8.27 12.24
C LEU A 346 -3.84 -7.96 13.58
N ASN A 347 -4.48 -8.95 14.21
CA ASN A 347 -4.96 -8.82 15.57
C ASN A 347 -3.86 -9.30 16.52
N ASP A 348 -3.00 -8.39 16.97
CA ASP A 348 -2.04 -8.67 18.02
C ASP A 348 -2.76 -8.57 19.37
N VAL A 349 -3.03 -9.71 20.00
CA VAL A 349 -3.64 -9.77 21.34
C VAL A 349 -2.54 -9.59 22.37
N GLN A 350 -2.00 -8.38 22.49
CA GLN A 350 -1.30 -7.94 23.70
C GLN A 350 -1.67 -6.48 23.95
N GLY A 351 -2.38 -6.29 25.07
CA GLY A 351 -2.90 -5.00 25.48
C GLY A 351 -1.80 -3.94 25.60
N ILE A 352 -2.25 -2.69 25.50
CA ILE A 352 -1.51 -1.42 25.52
C ILE A 352 -1.09 -0.98 24.11
N HIS A 353 -1.94 -0.11 23.54
CA HIS A 353 -1.79 0.56 22.24
C HIS A 353 -1.86 -0.35 21.00
N CYS A 354 -3.09 -0.60 20.53
CA CYS A 354 -3.35 -0.99 19.15
C CYS A 354 -2.89 0.14 18.19
N ARG A 355 -1.60 0.22 17.88
CA ARG A 355 -1.15 0.83 16.63
C ARG A 355 -1.34 -0.21 15.55
N SER A 356 -2.46 -0.13 14.84
CA SER A 356 -2.71 -0.86 13.59
C SER A 356 -1.53 -0.61 12.64
N HIS A 357 -0.56 -1.52 12.65
CA HIS A 357 0.54 -1.50 11.69
C HIS A 357 -0.01 -1.98 10.36
N VAL A 358 -0.56 -1.04 9.59
CA VAL A 358 -0.92 -1.23 8.18
C VAL A 358 0.37 -1.45 7.41
N ARG A 359 0.78 -2.71 7.23
CA ARG A 359 1.89 -3.06 6.33
C ARG A 359 1.32 -3.41 4.97
N SER A 360 1.64 -2.60 3.97
CA SER A 360 1.40 -2.90 2.57
C SER A 360 2.27 -4.09 2.14
N TRP A 361 1.64 -5.22 1.81
CA TRP A 361 2.33 -6.46 1.41
C TRP A 361 2.93 -6.41 0.00
N TYR A 362 2.96 -5.23 -0.62
CA TYR A 362 3.82 -4.93 -1.78
C TYR A 362 5.27 -5.41 -1.55
N SER A 363 5.72 -5.40 -0.29
CA SER A 363 7.11 -5.72 0.03
C SER A 363 7.50 -7.20 -0.14
N TYR A 364 6.57 -8.16 -0.14
CA TYR A 364 6.90 -9.59 -0.30
C TYR A 364 6.69 -10.11 -1.73
N CYS A 365 5.82 -9.48 -2.52
CA CYS A 365 5.67 -9.84 -3.94
C CYS A 365 6.47 -8.95 -4.90
N PHE A 366 6.89 -7.74 -4.51
CA PHE A 366 7.50 -6.76 -5.45
C PHE A 366 8.71 -5.96 -4.92
N ARG A 367 9.08 -5.99 -3.62
CA ARG A 367 10.31 -5.31 -3.15
C ARG A 367 11.48 -6.28 -2.93
N ARG A 368 12.15 -6.61 -4.02
CA ARG A 368 13.61 -6.74 -3.99
C ARG A 368 14.27 -5.92 -5.11
N CYS A 369 13.79 -4.69 -5.31
CA CYS A 369 14.41 -3.69 -6.18
C CYS A 369 14.49 -2.35 -5.43
N ARG A 370 15.48 -2.21 -4.54
CA ARG A 370 16.22 -0.99 -4.18
C ARG A 370 17.05 -1.27 -2.93
N LEU A 371 18.31 -1.65 -3.15
CA LEU A 371 19.49 -1.30 -2.37
C LEU A 371 20.68 -1.68 -3.26
N GLY A 372 21.42 -0.66 -3.68
CA GLY A 372 22.41 -0.67 -4.76
C GLY A 372 22.41 0.71 -5.38
#